data_AF-F7QST5-F1
#
_entry.id   AF-F7QST5-F1
#
_cell.length_a   1.000
_cell.length_b   1.000
_cell.length_c   1.000
_cell.angle_alpha   90.00
_cell.angle_beta   90.00
_cell.angle_gamma   90.00
#
_symmetry.space_group_name_H-M   'P 1'
#
loop_
_entity.id
_entity.type
_entity.pdbx_description
1 polymer ?
#
loop_
_entity_poly.entity_id
_entity_poly.type
_entity_poly.pdbx_seq_one_letter_code
_entity_poly.pdbx_strand_id
1 'polypeptide(L)'
;MAANVAIARVFLIPIPMTHGNVNLCDTGIFLAAWLFGSKKGGVVGGLSGFLLDLISGYPQYMVFSLIVHGLEGFIVGKLTEDKKISAKSLIVSLIAGVLFMVLGYLVSDSLLYKFSTGIIAVPMNVIQGLVGALVAIPLFWRLRKLVK
;
A
#
# COMPACT_ATOMS: atom_id res chain seq x y z
N MET A 1 -6.06 10.30 4.32
CA MET A 1 -6.35 10.31 2.87
C MET A 1 -5.60 11.42 2.15
N ALA A 2 -5.97 12.71 2.31
CA ALA A 2 -5.26 13.82 1.63
C ALA A 2 -3.75 13.88 1.91
N ALA A 3 -3.33 13.68 3.17
CA ALA A 3 -1.91 13.63 3.53
C ALA A 3 -1.15 12.44 2.90
N ASN A 4 -1.81 11.28 2.72
CA ASN A 4 -1.17 10.12 2.12
C ASN A 4 -0.90 10.34 0.63
N VAL A 5 -1.88 10.92 -0.07
CA VAL A 5 -1.75 11.31 -1.48
C VAL A 5 -0.67 12.38 -1.67
N ALA A 6 -0.59 13.35 -0.75
CA ALA A 6 0.45 14.38 -0.79
C ALA A 6 1.87 13.81 -0.56
N ILE A 7 2.04 12.92 0.43
CA ILE A 7 3.35 12.29 0.73
C ILE A 7 3.79 11.38 -0.41
N ALA A 8 2.86 10.61 -0.99
CA ALA A 8 3.11 9.82 -2.18
C ALA A 8 3.58 10.71 -3.35
N ARG A 9 2.89 11.82 -3.62
CA ARG A 9 3.27 12.77 -4.68
C ARG A 9 4.64 13.44 -4.47
N VAL A 10 5.07 13.69 -3.23
CA VAL A 10 6.34 14.37 -2.92
C VAL A 10 7.55 13.43 -3.05
N PHE A 11 7.35 12.12 -2.84
CA PHE A 11 8.38 11.07 -2.97
C PHE A 11 8.08 10.12 -4.13
N LEU A 12 7.70 10.67 -5.28
CA LEU A 12 7.71 9.94 -6.54
C LEU A 12 9.17 9.81 -6.99
N ILE A 13 9.75 8.62 -6.87
CA ILE A 13 10.95 8.24 -7.63
C ILE A 13 10.44 7.49 -8.86
N PRO A 14 10.20 8.16 -10.00
CA PRO A 14 9.80 7.49 -11.23
C PRO A 14 10.94 6.61 -11.70
N ILE A 15 10.69 5.32 -11.91
CA ILE A 15 11.70 4.39 -12.41
C ILE A 15 11.61 4.32 -13.93
N PRO A 16 12.71 4.50 -14.68
CA PRO A 16 12.66 4.68 -16.14
C PRO A 16 12.29 3.44 -16.98
N MET A 17 11.75 2.36 -16.39
CA MET A 17 11.62 1.08 -17.13
C MET A 17 10.42 0.21 -16.76
N THR A 18 9.67 0.57 -15.72
CA THR A 18 8.41 -0.07 -15.37
C THR A 18 7.37 1.04 -15.22
N HIS A 19 6.15 0.84 -15.70
CA HIS A 19 5.03 1.78 -15.50
C HIS A 19 4.61 1.91 -14.01
N GLY A 20 5.43 1.42 -13.07
CA GLY A 20 5.18 1.43 -11.64
C GLY A 20 5.87 2.61 -10.95
N ASN A 21 5.11 3.33 -10.13
CA ASN A 21 5.60 4.43 -9.31
C ASN A 21 5.96 3.91 -7.93
N VAL A 22 7.23 4.01 -7.51
CA VAL A 22 7.59 3.79 -6.10
C VAL A 22 6.97 4.91 -5.30
N ASN A 23 5.90 4.60 -4.58
CA ASN A 23 5.14 5.58 -3.84
C ASN A 23 5.14 5.23 -2.36
N LEU A 24 5.36 6.23 -1.50
CA LEU A 24 5.14 6.12 -0.05
C LEU A 24 3.64 5.98 0.31
N CYS A 25 2.78 5.66 -0.66
CA CYS A 25 1.36 5.44 -0.44
C CYS A 25 1.14 4.31 0.58
N ASP A 26 1.87 3.20 0.42
CA ASP A 26 1.76 2.01 1.28
C ASP A 26 2.07 2.34 2.74
N THR A 27 2.99 3.28 2.97
CA THR A 27 3.27 3.82 4.31
C THR A 27 2.01 4.36 4.96
N GLY A 28 1.24 5.21 4.27
CA GLY A 28 0.01 5.75 4.83
C GLY A 28 -1.16 4.76 4.87
N ILE A 29 -1.18 3.74 4.01
CA ILE A 29 -2.14 2.64 4.09
C ILE A 29 -1.91 1.83 5.36
N PHE A 30 -0.66 1.40 5.60
CA PHE A 30 -0.28 0.67 6.80
C PHE A 30 -0.53 1.50 8.06
N LEU A 31 -0.17 2.79 8.05
CA LEU A 31 -0.47 3.69 9.18
C LEU A 31 -1.97 3.82 9.44
N ALA A 32 -2.77 4.01 8.39
CA ALA A 32 -4.21 4.15 8.54
C ALA A 32 -4.84 2.85 9.06
N ALA A 33 -4.39 1.71 8.56
CA ALA A 33 -4.84 0.39 8.99
C ALA A 33 -4.51 0.11 10.47
N TRP A 34 -3.30 0.45 10.91
CA TRP A 34 -2.87 0.22 12.29
C TRP A 34 -3.44 1.22 13.30
N LEU A 35 -3.68 2.46 12.89
CA LEU A 35 -4.22 3.50 13.78
C LEU A 35 -5.75 3.47 13.86
N PHE A 36 -6.42 3.18 12.74
CA PHE A 36 -7.88 3.33 12.61
C PHE A 36 -8.65 2.01 12.38
N GLY A 37 -7.96 0.87 12.24
CA GLY A 37 -8.58 -0.45 12.10
C GLY A 37 -8.85 -0.87 10.65
N SER A 38 -9.35 -2.10 10.45
CA SER A 38 -9.52 -2.74 9.13
C SER A 38 -10.39 -1.95 8.16
N LYS A 39 -11.57 -1.52 8.60
CA LYS A 39 -12.54 -0.81 7.74
C LYS A 39 -12.01 0.53 7.26
N LYS A 40 -11.40 1.31 8.16
CA LYS A 40 -10.84 2.63 7.82
C LYS A 40 -9.52 2.50 7.05
N GLY A 41 -8.70 1.51 7.39
CA GLY A 41 -7.48 1.16 6.64
C GLY A 41 -7.77 0.78 5.19
N GLY A 42 -8.76 -0.07 4.95
CA GLY A 42 -9.16 -0.46 3.59
C GLY A 42 -9.75 0.70 2.78
N VAL A 43 -10.60 1.54 3.39
CA VAL A 43 -11.15 2.72 2.70
C VAL A 43 -10.04 3.71 2.35
N VAL A 44 -9.12 3.98 3.29
CA VAL A 44 -7.99 4.87 3.02
C VAL A 44 -7.05 4.27 1.98
N GLY A 45 -6.81 2.95 2.01
CA GLY A 45 -6.00 2.24 1.03
C GLY A 45 -6.57 2.34 -0.38
N GLY A 46 -7.80 1.86 -0.56
CA GLY A 46 -8.44 1.84 -1.88
C GLY A 46 -8.64 3.23 -2.47
N LEU A 47 -9.10 4.21 -1.67
CA LEU A 47 -9.29 5.57 -2.18
C LEU A 47 -7.97 6.29 -2.46
N SER A 48 -6.91 6.05 -1.68
CA SER A 48 -5.60 6.65 -1.96
C SER A 48 -4.98 6.06 -3.23
N GLY A 49 -5.05 4.73 -3.41
CA GLY A 49 -4.60 4.05 -4.62
C GLY A 49 -5.38 4.52 -5.86
N PHE A 50 -6.70 4.58 -5.77
CA PHE A 50 -7.58 5.10 -6.83
C PHE A 50 -7.21 6.51 -7.26
N LEU A 51 -7.08 7.43 -6.29
CA LEU A 51 -6.75 8.82 -6.58
C LEU A 51 -5.34 8.95 -7.15
N LEU A 52 -4.38 8.17 -6.65
CA LEU A 52 -3.01 8.21 -7.15
C LEU A 52 -2.93 7.80 -8.62
N ASP A 53 -3.60 6.74 -9.03
CA ASP A 53 -3.58 6.30 -10.43
C ASP A 53 -4.34 7.23 -11.35
N LEU A 54 -5.47 7.77 -10.90
CA LEU A 54 -6.23 8.79 -11.63
C LEU A 54 -5.38 10.04 -11.88
N ILE A 55 -4.64 10.47 -10.85
CA ILE A 55 -3.76 11.64 -10.87
C ILE A 55 -2.45 11.38 -11.63
N SER A 56 -2.01 10.12 -11.69
CA SER A 56 -0.79 9.69 -12.41
C SER A 56 -1.04 9.45 -13.91
N GLY A 57 -2.28 9.56 -14.38
CA GLY A 57 -2.62 9.39 -15.79
C GLY A 57 -2.78 7.93 -16.22
N TYR A 58 -2.98 7.01 -15.29
CA TYR A 58 -3.19 5.58 -15.54
C TYR A 58 -4.61 5.14 -15.14
N PRO A 59 -5.66 5.64 -15.83
CA PRO A 59 -7.04 5.38 -15.44
C PRO A 59 -7.42 3.89 -15.50
N GLN A 60 -6.79 3.12 -16.37
CA GLN A 60 -6.98 1.66 -16.45
C GLN A 60 -6.56 0.94 -15.15
N TYR A 61 -5.57 1.46 -14.42
CA TYR A 61 -5.09 0.88 -13.16
C TYR A 61 -5.91 1.35 -11.95
N MET A 62 -6.69 2.44 -12.06
CA MET A 62 -7.39 3.04 -10.91
C MET A 62 -8.31 2.05 -10.18
N VAL A 63 -9.03 1.19 -10.91
CA VAL A 63 -9.99 0.23 -10.34
C VAL A 63 -9.24 -0.94 -9.72
N PHE A 64 -8.17 -1.39 -10.36
CA PHE A 64 -7.30 -2.44 -9.83
C PHE A 64 -6.63 -1.98 -8.54
N SER A 65 -6.02 -0.81 -8.52
CA SER A 65 -5.39 -0.23 -7.32
C SER A 65 -6.40 0.04 -6.21
N LEU A 66 -7.63 0.45 -6.53
CA LEU A 66 -8.70 0.57 -5.54
C LEU A 66 -8.95 -0.75 -4.82
N ILE A 67 -9.04 -1.85 -5.57
CA ILE A 67 -9.32 -3.18 -5.03
C ILE A 67 -8.08 -3.72 -4.30
N VAL A 68 -6.91 -3.66 -4.91
CA VAL A 68 -5.66 -4.22 -4.38
C VAL A 68 -5.27 -3.50 -3.08
N HIS A 69 -5.15 -2.17 -3.11
CA HIS A 69 -4.79 -1.40 -1.92
C HIS A 69 -5.94 -1.33 -0.89
N GLY A 70 -7.19 -1.42 -1.34
CA GLY A 70 -8.33 -1.53 -0.44
C GLY A 70 -8.31 -2.82 0.37
N LEU A 71 -8.02 -3.95 -0.28
CA LEU A 71 -7.87 -5.24 0.36
C LEU A 71 -6.60 -5.31 1.21
N GLU A 72 -5.49 -4.75 0.74
CA GLU A 72 -4.25 -4.63 1.51
C GLU A 72 -4.49 -3.92 2.84
N GLY A 73 -5.06 -2.71 2.80
CA GLY A 73 -5.36 -1.93 4.02
C GLY A 73 -6.36 -2.63 4.94
N PHE A 74 -7.34 -3.34 4.38
CA PHE A 74 -8.30 -4.12 5.16
C PHE A 74 -7.66 -5.31 5.87
N ILE A 75 -6.87 -6.10 5.15
CA ILE A 75 -6.16 -7.28 5.67
C ILE A 75 -5.18 -6.85 6.75
N VAL A 76 -4.34 -5.86 6.48
CA VAL A 76 -3.36 -5.34 7.44
C VAL A 76 -4.05 -4.87 8.71
N GLY A 77 -5.13 -4.09 8.57
CA GLY A 77 -5.87 -3.58 9.71
C GLY A 77 -6.50 -4.72 10.51
N LYS A 78 -7.13 -5.69 9.84
CA LYS A 78 -7.78 -6.85 10.49
C LYS A 78 -6.78 -7.72 11.26
N LEU A 79 -5.56 -7.91 10.75
CA LEU A 79 -4.51 -8.64 11.45
C LEU A 79 -4.02 -7.92 12.73
N THR A 80 -4.27 -6.61 12.84
CA THR A 80 -3.86 -5.79 13.99
C THR A 80 -5.01 -5.30 14.88
N GLU A 81 -6.27 -5.48 14.46
CA GLU A 81 -7.47 -4.93 15.11
C GLU A 81 -7.79 -5.64 16.43
N ASP A 82 -7.71 -6.98 16.47
CA ASP A 82 -8.07 -7.78 17.65
C ASP A 82 -6.90 -8.13 18.57
N LYS A 83 -5.68 -7.68 18.24
CA LYS A 83 -4.45 -8.02 18.99
C LYS A 83 -3.86 -6.78 19.65
N LYS A 84 -3.24 -6.96 20.83
CA LYS A 84 -2.30 -5.94 21.35
C LYS A 84 -1.24 -5.72 20.28
N ILE A 85 -1.26 -4.53 19.66
CA ILE A 85 -0.32 -4.16 18.61
C ILE A 85 1.10 -4.27 19.17
N SER A 86 1.79 -5.33 18.76
CA SER A 86 3.15 -5.71 19.11
C SER A 86 4.00 -5.68 17.84
N ALA A 87 5.34 -5.58 17.99
CA ALA A 87 6.26 -5.58 16.86
C ALA A 87 6.06 -6.81 15.95
N LYS A 88 5.79 -7.99 16.53
CA LYS A 88 5.43 -9.20 15.76
C LYS A 88 4.15 -9.03 14.95
N SER A 89 3.09 -8.48 15.54
CA SER A 89 1.82 -8.26 14.82
C SER A 89 1.99 -7.29 13.66
N LEU A 90 2.78 -6.22 13.85
CA LEU A 90 3.10 -5.26 12.80
C LEU A 90 3.84 -5.95 11.65
N ILE A 91 4.92 -6.68 11.93
CA ILE A 91 5.71 -7.39 10.91
C ILE A 91 4.85 -8.41 10.14
N VAL A 92 4.05 -9.22 10.84
CA VAL A 92 3.16 -10.21 10.19
C VAL A 92 2.14 -9.52 9.29
N SER A 93 1.55 -8.41 9.76
CA SER A 93 0.58 -7.65 8.97
C SER A 93 1.23 -6.99 7.73
N LEU A 94 2.48 -6.52 7.84
CA LEU A 94 3.24 -5.99 6.69
C LEU A 94 3.51 -7.07 5.65
N ILE A 95 4.03 -8.22 6.07
CA ILE A 95 4.32 -9.33 5.15
C ILE A 95 3.04 -9.76 4.44
N ALA A 96 1.93 -9.86 5.16
CA ALA A 96 0.63 -10.17 4.57
C ALA A 96 0.16 -9.10 3.57
N GLY A 97 0.28 -7.82 3.91
CA GLY A 97 -0.08 -6.69 3.04
C GLY A 97 0.76 -6.65 1.76
N VAL A 98 2.09 -6.71 1.89
CA VAL A 98 3.03 -6.71 0.76
C VAL A 98 2.81 -7.92 -0.14
N LEU A 99 2.60 -9.12 0.41
CA LEU A 99 2.26 -10.30 -0.39
C LEU A 99 0.96 -10.10 -1.17
N PHE A 100 -0.06 -9.52 -0.54
CA PHE A 100 -1.35 -9.29 -1.19
C PHE A 100 -1.26 -8.23 -2.29
N MET A 101 -0.51 -7.16 -2.05
CA MET A 101 -0.21 -6.14 -3.04
C MET A 101 0.52 -6.75 -4.25
N VAL A 102 1.60 -7.50 -4.02
CA VAL A 102 2.40 -8.12 -5.08
C VAL A 102 1.56 -9.09 -5.91
N LEU A 103 0.74 -9.92 -5.28
CA LEU A 103 -0.19 -10.82 -5.97
C LEU A 103 -1.25 -10.04 -6.75
N GLY A 104 -1.79 -8.98 -6.15
CA GLY A 104 -2.80 -8.12 -6.78
C GLY A 104 -2.29 -7.44 -8.04
N TYR A 105 -1.08 -6.87 -7.99
CA TYR A 105 -0.44 -6.28 -9.16
C TYR A 105 -0.03 -7.33 -10.20
N LEU A 106 0.49 -8.49 -9.78
CA LEU A 106 0.79 -9.59 -10.71
C LEU A 106 -0.45 -9.99 -11.51
N VAL A 107 -1.60 -10.14 -10.85
CA VAL A 107 -2.88 -10.45 -11.51
C VAL A 107 -3.31 -9.29 -12.41
N SER A 108 -3.25 -8.05 -11.94
CA SER A 108 -3.66 -6.86 -12.69
C SER A 108 -2.82 -6.66 -13.96
N ASP A 109 -1.50 -6.74 -13.86
CA ASP A 109 -0.56 -6.62 -14.98
C ASP A 109 -0.68 -7.78 -15.97
N SER A 110 -0.95 -8.99 -15.47
CA SER A 110 -1.21 -10.15 -16.33
C SER A 110 -2.51 -10.01 -17.14
N LEU A 111 -3.52 -9.35 -16.57
CA LEU A 111 -4.82 -9.11 -17.20
C LEU A 111 -4.79 -7.93 -18.19
N LEU A 112 -4.07 -6.86 -17.86
CA LEU A 112 -3.98 -5.64 -18.68
C LEU A 112 -2.97 -5.73 -19.82
N TYR A 113 -1.80 -6.35 -19.58
CA TYR A 113 -0.71 -6.37 -20.55
C TYR A 113 -0.34 -7.80 -20.95
N LYS A 114 0.56 -8.44 -20.20
CA LYS A 114 1.07 -9.79 -20.42
C LYS A 114 1.64 -10.31 -19.10
N PHE A 115 1.60 -11.63 -18.91
CA PHE A 115 2.19 -12.29 -17.73
C PHE A 115 3.67 -11.92 -17.50
N SER A 116 4.44 -11.72 -18.58
CA SER A 116 5.84 -11.27 -18.50
C SER A 116 6.01 -9.89 -17.88
N THR A 117 5.06 -8.97 -18.09
CA THR A 117 5.10 -7.62 -17.51
C THR A 117 4.86 -7.68 -16.00
N GLY A 118 3.92 -8.52 -15.57
CA GLY A 118 3.65 -8.75 -14.16
C GLY A 118 4.86 -9.31 -13.42
N ILE A 119 5.57 -10.30 -13.98
CA ILE A 119 6.78 -10.86 -13.36
C ILE A 119 7.89 -9.80 -13.21
N ILE A 120 8.05 -8.92 -14.19
CA ILE A 120 9.07 -7.85 -14.15
C ILE A 120 8.72 -6.81 -13.07
N ALA A 121 7.43 -6.56 -12.82
CA ALA A 121 6.96 -5.62 -11.80
C ALA A 121 7.04 -6.17 -10.36
N VAL A 122 6.96 -7.50 -10.17
CA VAL A 122 7.02 -8.16 -8.85
C VAL A 122 8.17 -7.69 -7.95
N PRO A 123 9.46 -7.78 -8.35
CA PRO A 123 10.56 -7.38 -7.48
C PRO A 123 10.47 -5.91 -7.09
N MET A 124 9.93 -5.05 -7.98
CA MET A 124 9.76 -3.65 -7.69
C MET A 124 8.65 -3.37 -6.68
N ASN A 125 7.50 -4.04 -6.84
CA ASN A 125 6.38 -3.95 -5.88
C ASN A 125 6.79 -4.47 -4.50
N VAL A 126 7.62 -5.53 -4.45
CA VAL A 126 8.19 -6.03 -3.19
C VAL A 126 9.07 -4.97 -2.52
N ILE A 127 9.99 -4.35 -3.27
CA ILE A 127 10.86 -3.29 -2.74
C ILE A 127 10.02 -2.10 -2.26
N GLN A 128 9.02 -1.68 -3.04
CA GLN A 128 8.12 -0.60 -2.69
C GLN A 128 7.38 -0.87 -1.38
N GLY A 129 6.74 -2.05 -1.27
CA GLY A 129 6.05 -2.47 -0.06
C GLY A 129 7.00 -2.55 1.16
N LEU A 130 8.22 -3.05 0.97
CA LEU A 130 9.24 -3.12 2.04
C LEU A 130 9.71 -1.74 2.49
N VAL A 131 10.00 -0.82 1.56
CA VAL A 131 10.36 0.56 1.88
C VAL A 131 9.21 1.26 2.58
N GLY A 132 7.99 1.08 2.07
CA GLY A 132 6.77 1.63 2.66
C GLY A 132 6.56 1.15 4.10
N ALA A 133 6.78 -0.15 4.33
CA ALA A 133 6.73 -0.79 5.63
C ALA A 133 7.80 -0.27 6.61
N LEU A 134 9.04 -0.14 6.13
CA LEU A 134 10.19 0.30 6.93
C LEU A 134 10.00 1.74 7.41
N VAL A 135 9.39 2.60 6.59
CA VAL A 135 9.01 3.97 6.96
C VAL A 135 7.76 4.00 7.85
N ALA A 136 6.79 3.11 7.63
CA ALA A 136 5.54 3.08 8.40
C ALA A 136 5.77 2.72 9.87
N ILE A 137 6.69 1.80 10.18
CA ILE A 137 6.96 1.36 11.55
C ILE A 137 7.34 2.54 12.48
N PRO A 138 8.41 3.32 12.25
CA PRO A 138 8.79 4.40 13.15
C PRO A 138 7.73 5.51 13.21
N LEU A 139 7.06 5.81 12.09
CA LEU A 139 5.94 6.76 12.09
C LEU A 139 4.79 6.27 12.96
N PHE A 140 4.44 4.98 12.89
CA PHE A 140 3.37 4.40 13.69
C PHE A 140 3.67 4.54 15.18
N TRP A 141 4.90 4.21 15.60
CA TRP A 141 5.31 4.34 17.00
C TRP A 141 5.26 5.79 17.50
N ARG A 142 5.54 6.77 16.62
CA ARG A 142 5.48 8.20 16.97
C ARG A 142 4.05 8.73 16.98
N LEU A 143 3.24 8.37 15.99
CA LEU A 143 1.84 8.81 15.86
C LEU A 143 0.91 8.13 16.88
N ARG A 144 1.15 6.87 17.24
CA ARG A 144 0.37 6.16 18.27
C ARG A 144 0.40 6.86 19.62
N LYS A 145 1.47 7.60 19.92
CA LYS A 145 1.59 8.42 21.15
C LYS A 145 0.79 9.72 21.09
N LEU A 146 0.43 10.19 19.90
CA LEU A 146 -0.30 11.45 19.68
C LEU A 146 -1.81 11.24 19.48
N VAL A 147 -2.21 10.06 19.02
CA VAL A 147 -3.61 9.70 18.75
C VAL A 147 -4.29 9.01 19.95
N LYS A 148 -3.54 8.73 21.02
CA LYS A 148 -4.06 8.30 22.33
C LYS A 148 -4.05 9.47 23.29
#